data_AF-J7TZ83-F1
#
_entry.id   AF-J7TZ83-F1
#
_cell.length_a   1.000
_cell.length_b   1.000
_cell.length_c   1.000
_cell.angle_alpha   90.00
_cell.angle_beta   90.00
_cell.angle_gamma   90.00
#
_symmetry.space_group_name_H-M   'P 1'
#
loop_
_entity.id
_entity.type
_entity.pdbx_description
1 polymer ?
#
loop_
_entity_poly.entity_id
_entity_poly.type
_entity_poly.pdbx_seq_one_letter_code
_entity_poly.pdbx_strand_id
1 'polypeptide(L)'
;MKSYKGILLLIASLGLTVYAWLATGMTNFVAPGLALTTLSWTFMLATRSRVLEKLFNGIESMYAVHKFLAILSVILLVFHNIGMGSLWGSRLAAQLGNLGIYTFLTIVVLAFLGKRLKYETWR
;
A
#
# COMPACT_ATOMS: atom_id res chain seq x y z
N MET A 1 16.23 -7.47 21.27
CA MET A 1 16.60 -6.16 20.68
C MET A 1 15.52 -5.77 19.69
N LYS A 2 14.89 -4.58 19.82
CA LYS A 2 13.87 -4.13 18.85
C LYS A 2 14.54 -4.00 17.46
N SER A 3 14.23 -4.88 16.51
CA SER A 3 14.75 -4.74 15.14
C SER A 3 14.05 -3.56 14.45
N TYR A 4 14.75 -2.42 14.40
CA TYR A 4 14.32 -1.20 13.70
C TYR A 4 14.54 -1.27 12.18
N LYS A 5 15.12 -2.37 11.67
CA LYS A 5 15.56 -2.51 10.28
C LYS A 5 14.39 -2.44 9.29
N GLY A 6 13.28 -3.12 9.59
CA GLY A 6 12.08 -3.08 8.74
C GLY A 6 11.46 -1.69 8.66
N ILE A 7 11.38 -0.98 9.80
CA ILE A 7 10.87 0.39 9.85
C ILE A 7 11.81 1.35 9.11
N LEU A 8 13.12 1.21 9.29
CA LEU A 8 14.11 2.02 8.58
C LEU A 8 14.02 1.81 7.07
N LEU A 9 13.90 0.55 6.62
CA LEU A 9 13.73 0.20 5.21
C LEU A 9 12.43 0.79 4.63
N LEU A 10 11.34 0.70 5.39
CA LEU A 10 10.06 1.32 5.03
C LEU A 10 10.23 2.83 4.85
N ILE A 11 10.74 3.54 5.85
CA ILE A 11 10.94 4.99 5.82
C ILE A 11 11.87 5.38 4.66
N ALA A 12 12.96 4.65 4.46
CA ALA A 12 13.88 4.87 3.35
C ALA A 12 13.19 4.73 2.00
N SER A 13 12.33 3.71 1.82
CA SER A 13 11.57 3.53 0.58
C SER A 13 10.57 4.66 0.33
N LEU A 14 9.89 5.15 1.37
CA LEU A 14 8.96 6.28 1.26
C LEU A 14 9.71 7.57 0.93
N GLY A 15 10.84 7.82 1.62
CA GLY A 15 11.70 8.96 1.35
C GLY A 15 12.28 8.93 -0.07
N LEU A 16 12.68 7.76 -0.55
CA LEU A 16 13.16 7.58 -1.92
C LEU A 16 12.06 7.89 -2.94
N THR A 17 10.82 7.43 -2.71
CA THR A 17 9.69 7.75 -3.59
C THR A 17 9.43 9.26 -3.66
N VAL A 18 9.43 9.95 -2.52
CA VAL A 18 9.28 11.41 -2.48
C VAL A 18 10.43 12.08 -3.23
N TYR A 19 11.67 11.72 -2.89
CA TYR A 19 12.87 12.28 -3.52
C TYR A 19 12.85 12.10 -5.04
N ALA A 20 12.54 10.91 -5.53
CA ALA A 20 12.51 10.61 -6.95
C ALA A 20 11.53 11.51 -7.73
N TRP A 21 10.32 11.72 -7.20
CA TRP A 21 9.33 12.58 -7.85
C TRP A 21 9.65 14.07 -7.74
N LEU A 22 10.26 14.51 -6.62
CA LEU A 22 10.72 15.89 -6.48
C LEU A 22 11.91 16.17 -7.42
N ALA A 23 12.84 15.23 -7.55
CA ALA A 23 14.02 15.37 -8.40
C ALA A 23 13.68 15.49 -9.89
N THR A 24 12.55 14.93 -10.34
CA THR A 24 12.05 15.08 -11.72
C THR A 24 11.19 16.33 -11.91
N GLY A 25 10.93 17.12 -10.84
CA GLY A 25 10.03 18.27 -10.87
C GLY A 25 8.54 17.91 -10.95
N MET A 26 8.20 16.62 -10.92
CA MET A 26 6.83 16.12 -11.08
C MET A 26 6.12 15.99 -9.71
N THR A 27 5.97 17.10 -9.00
CA THR A 27 5.44 17.14 -7.62
C THR A 27 4.04 16.54 -7.47
N ASN A 28 3.19 16.63 -8.50
CA ASN A 28 1.85 16.03 -8.54
C ASN A 28 1.86 14.49 -8.38
N PHE A 29 2.99 13.83 -8.67
CA PHE A 29 3.15 12.39 -8.57
C PHE A 29 3.65 11.91 -7.21
N VAL A 30 3.97 12.81 -6.28
CA VAL A 30 4.41 12.42 -4.93
C VAL A 30 3.31 11.64 -4.21
N ALA A 31 2.07 12.13 -4.20
CA ALA A 31 0.95 11.44 -3.54
C ALA A 31 0.59 10.10 -4.24
N PRO A 32 0.42 10.05 -5.58
CA PRO A 32 0.30 8.80 -6.32
C PRO A 32 1.42 7.79 -6.05
N GLY A 33 2.68 8.25 -6.05
CA GLY A 33 3.84 7.41 -5.80
C GLY A 33 3.82 6.82 -4.40
N LEU A 34 3.56 7.64 -3.38
CA LEU A 34 3.42 7.18 -2.00
C LEU A 34 2.26 6.20 -1.84
N ALA A 35 1.14 6.40 -2.54
CA ALA A 35 0.01 5.47 -2.55
C ALA A 35 0.46 4.08 -3.04
N LEU A 36 1.18 4.02 -4.17
CA LEU A 36 1.70 2.76 -4.71
C LEU A 36 2.75 2.13 -3.78
N THR A 37 3.71 2.90 -3.26
CA THR A 37 4.75 2.35 -2.38
C THR A 37 4.16 1.75 -1.11
N THR A 38 3.22 2.45 -0.46
CA THR A 38 2.56 1.96 0.76
C THR A 38 1.66 0.75 0.48
N LEU A 39 0.98 0.73 -0.67
CA LEU A 39 0.18 -0.42 -1.10
C LEU A 39 1.05 -1.65 -1.41
N SER A 40 2.18 -1.48 -2.10
CA SER A 40 3.14 -2.55 -2.36
C SER A 40 3.67 -3.16 -1.06
N TRP A 41 4.03 -2.33 -0.08
CA TRP A 41 4.42 -2.83 1.25
C TRP A 41 3.30 -3.58 1.94
N THR A 42 2.06 -3.10 1.85
CA THR A 42 0.89 -3.78 2.43
C THR A 42 0.78 -5.21 1.89
N PHE A 43 0.89 -5.41 0.57
CA PHE A 43 0.86 -6.75 -0.03
C PHE A 43 2.10 -7.59 0.30
N MET A 44 3.30 -7.00 0.30
CA MET A 44 4.51 -7.72 0.70
C MET A 44 4.40 -8.27 2.12
N LEU A 45 3.95 -7.48 3.09
CA LEU A 45 3.79 -7.91 4.47
C LEU A 45 2.69 -8.97 4.63
N ALA A 46 1.65 -8.94 3.77
CA ALA A 46 0.60 -9.95 3.77
C ALA A 46 1.11 -11.37 3.41
N THR A 47 2.25 -11.48 2.69
CA THR A 47 2.86 -12.78 2.36
C THR A 47 3.40 -13.55 3.56
N ARG A 48 3.59 -12.88 4.71
CA ARG A 48 4.19 -13.45 5.93
C ARG A 48 5.53 -14.14 5.72
N SER A 49 6.36 -13.62 4.80
CA SER A 49 7.70 -14.14 4.57
C SER A 49 8.57 -14.09 5.84
N ARG A 50 9.32 -15.16 6.12
CA ARG A 50 10.27 -15.24 7.25
C ARG A 50 11.33 -14.15 7.21
N VAL A 51 11.72 -13.67 6.02
CA VAL A 51 12.70 -12.59 5.86
C VAL A 51 12.11 -11.27 6.38
N LEU A 52 10.87 -10.97 5.98
CA LEU A 52 10.15 -9.77 6.43
C LEU A 52 9.86 -9.86 7.93
N GLU A 53 9.45 -11.02 8.43
CA GLU A 53 9.23 -11.23 9.86
C GLU A 53 10.48 -10.88 10.69
N LYS A 54 11.66 -11.36 10.28
CA LYS A 54 12.93 -11.02 10.93
C LYS A 54 13.23 -9.52 10.86
N LEU A 55 12.97 -8.88 9.73
CA LEU A 55 13.18 -7.44 9.54
C LEU A 55 12.28 -6.60 10.45
N PHE A 56 11.00 -6.99 10.59
CA PHE A 56 9.98 -6.28 11.36
C PHE A 56 9.89 -6.71 12.82
N ASN A 57 10.82 -7.53 13.32
CA ASN A 57 10.88 -7.98 14.71
C ASN A 57 9.68 -8.86 15.14
N GLY A 58 9.25 -9.77 14.27
CA GLY A 58 8.19 -10.74 14.54
C GLY A 58 6.86 -10.42 13.87
N ILE A 59 5.97 -11.42 13.87
CA ILE A 59 4.68 -11.38 13.16
C ILE A 59 3.76 -10.29 13.71
N GLU A 60 3.74 -10.08 15.03
CA GLU A 60 2.86 -9.08 15.67
C GLU A 60 3.15 -7.66 15.19
N SER A 61 4.43 -7.28 15.20
CA SER A 61 4.88 -5.97 14.70
C SER A 61 4.63 -5.82 13.21
N MET A 62 4.94 -6.87 12.43
CA MET A 62 4.67 -6.90 10.98
C MET A 62 3.18 -6.71 10.67
N TYR A 63 2.29 -7.34 11.45
CA TYR A 63 0.84 -7.20 11.32
C TYR A 63 0.35 -5.79 11.67
N ALA A 64 0.89 -5.19 12.73
CA ALA A 64 0.59 -3.82 13.10
C ALA A 64 0.97 -2.83 11.99
N VAL A 65 2.18 -2.99 11.42
CA VAL A 65 2.65 -2.15 10.30
C VAL A 65 1.80 -2.39 9.06
N HIS A 66 1.48 -3.63 8.72
CA HIS A 66 0.59 -3.95 7.59
C HIS A 66 -0.77 -3.23 7.71
N LYS A 67 -1.40 -3.30 8.89
CA LYS A 67 -2.70 -2.65 9.12
C LYS A 67 -2.61 -1.13 9.01
N PHE A 68 -1.54 -0.54 9.54
CA PHE A 68 -1.29 0.90 9.41
C PHE A 68 -1.11 1.31 7.94
N LEU A 69 -0.28 0.58 7.19
CA LEU A 69 -0.02 0.86 5.78
C LEU A 69 -1.24 0.64 4.89
N ALA A 70 -2.09 -0.35 5.20
CA ALA A 70 -3.35 -0.57 4.50
C ALA A 70 -4.28 0.66 4.63
N ILE A 71 -4.41 1.23 5.84
CA ILE A 71 -5.22 2.44 6.05
C ILE A 71 -4.57 3.64 5.36
N LEU A 72 -3.25 3.82 5.52
CA LEU A 72 -2.52 4.92 4.92
C LEU A 72 -2.60 4.91 3.39
N SER A 73 -2.45 3.74 2.76
CA SER A 73 -2.53 3.59 1.30
C SER A 73 -3.91 3.93 0.76
N VAL A 74 -4.99 3.58 1.46
CA VAL A 74 -6.36 4.00 1.10
C VAL A 74 -6.49 5.52 1.14
N ILE A 75 -6.00 6.17 2.20
CA ILE A 75 -6.01 7.64 2.31
C ILE A 75 -5.22 8.27 1.17
N LEU A 76 -4.02 7.74 0.86
CA LEU A 76 -3.19 8.23 -0.24
C LEU A 76 -3.81 7.99 -1.62
N LEU A 77 -4.59 6.92 -1.81
CA LEU A 77 -5.37 6.69 -3.04
C LEU A 77 -6.49 7.72 -3.23
N VAL A 78 -7.07 8.26 -2.15
CA VAL A 78 -7.99 9.40 -2.25
C VAL A 78 -7.24 10.64 -2.75
N PHE A 79 -6.05 10.91 -2.20
CA PHE A 79 -5.20 12.02 -2.66
C PHE A 79 -4.62 11.80 -4.07
N HIS A 80 -4.43 10.55 -4.50
CA HIS A 80 -4.03 10.23 -5.87
C HIS A 80 -5.00 10.82 -6.89
N ASN A 81 -6.32 10.72 -6.64
CA ASN A 81 -7.31 11.28 -7.55
C ASN A 81 -7.20 12.81 -7.68
N ILE A 82 -6.81 13.49 -6.59
CA ILE A 82 -6.57 14.94 -6.60
C ILE A 82 -5.28 15.27 -7.37
N GLY A 83 -4.21 14.51 -7.13
CA GLY A 83 -2.90 14.73 -7.76
C GLY A 83 -2.89 14.45 -9.27
N MET A 84 -3.71 13.50 -9.74
CA MET A 84 -3.77 13.13 -11.17
C MET A 84 -4.59 14.09 -12.04
N GLY A 85 -5.45 14.93 -11.45
CA GLY A 85 -6.29 15.86 -12.22
C GLY A 85 -7.20 15.18 -13.26
N SER A 86 -7.63 15.91 -14.29
CA SER A 86 -8.72 15.45 -15.17
C SER A 86 -8.35 14.47 -16.27
N LEU A 87 -7.09 14.02 -16.42
CA LEU A 87 -6.61 12.95 -17.32
C LEU A 87 -5.11 13.13 -17.57
N TRP A 88 -4.27 12.56 -16.70
CA TRP A 88 -2.86 12.35 -17.02
C TRP A 88 -2.64 10.86 -17.29
N GLY A 89 -2.27 10.52 -18.52
CA GLY A 89 -1.98 9.14 -18.93
C GLY A 89 -2.89 8.60 -20.04
N SER A 90 -2.54 7.41 -20.55
CA SER A 90 -3.27 6.77 -21.63
C SER A 90 -4.62 6.23 -21.16
N ARG A 91 -5.58 6.10 -22.09
CA ARG A 91 -6.90 5.47 -21.83
C ARG A 91 -6.76 4.10 -21.15
N LEU A 92 -5.73 3.33 -21.52
CA LEU A 92 -5.44 2.04 -20.93
C LEU A 92 -5.03 2.15 -19.46
N ALA A 93 -4.17 3.10 -19.11
CA ALA A 93 -3.75 3.33 -17.73
C ALA A 93 -4.94 3.71 -16.83
N ALA A 94 -5.84 4.57 -17.32
CA ALA A 94 -7.07 4.93 -16.61
C ALA A 94 -8.01 3.72 -16.40
N GLN A 95 -8.18 2.87 -17.43
CA GLN A 95 -9.00 1.65 -17.32
C GLN A 95 -8.40 0.65 -16.32
N LEU A 96 -7.08 0.44 -16.35
CA LEU A 96 -6.40 -0.45 -15.40
C LEU A 96 -6.44 0.12 -13.97
N GLY A 97 -6.31 1.43 -13.80
CA GLY A 97 -6.46 2.10 -12.51
C GLY A 97 -7.86 1.89 -11.91
N ASN A 98 -8.90 2.10 -12.72
CA ASN A 98 -10.29 1.85 -12.30
C ASN A 98 -10.53 0.39 -11.94
N LEU A 99 -10.08 -0.54 -12.79
CA LEU A 99 -10.18 -1.98 -12.51
C LEU A 99 -9.48 -2.34 -11.19
N GLY A 100 -8.27 -1.81 -10.97
CA GLY A 100 -7.48 -2.02 -9.76
C GLY A 100 -8.20 -1.52 -8.51
N ILE A 101 -8.72 -0.28 -8.53
CA ILE A 101 -9.45 0.30 -7.40
C ILE A 101 -10.74 -0.49 -7.11
N TYR A 102 -11.53 -0.82 -8.13
CA TYR A 102 -12.76 -1.59 -7.93
C TYR A 102 -12.48 -2.99 -7.36
N THR A 103 -11.46 -3.67 -7.86
CA THR A 103 -11.04 -4.97 -7.34
C THR A 103 -10.56 -4.85 -5.89
N PHE A 104 -9.74 -3.84 -5.58
CA PHE A 104 -9.25 -3.60 -4.24
C PHE A 104 -10.38 -3.31 -3.25
N LEU A 105 -11.31 -2.41 -3.59
CA LEU A 105 -12.48 -2.13 -2.76
C LEU A 105 -13.37 -3.36 -2.57
N THR A 106 -13.53 -4.18 -3.62
CA THR A 106 -14.27 -5.46 -3.53
C THR A 106 -13.61 -6.39 -2.52
N ILE A 107 -12.29 -6.55 -2.57
CA ILE A 107 -11.54 -7.39 -1.61
C ILE A 107 -11.69 -6.85 -0.18
N VAL A 108 -11.63 -5.53 0.02
CA VAL A 108 -11.83 -4.90 1.34
C VAL A 108 -13.24 -5.19 1.89
N VAL A 109 -14.28 -5.06 1.05
CA VAL A 109 -15.66 -5.38 1.44
C VAL A 109 -15.80 -6.87 1.75
N LEU A 110 -15.26 -7.75 0.91
CA LEU A 110 -15.27 -9.20 1.15
C LEU A 110 -14.55 -9.56 2.45
N ALA A 111 -13.39 -8.95 2.73
CA ALA A 111 -12.66 -9.13 3.99
C ALA A 111 -13.48 -8.69 5.21
N PHE A 112 -14.29 -7.64 5.07
CA PHE A 112 -15.19 -7.23 6.14
C PHE A 112 -16.35 -8.20 6.34
N LEU A 113 -16.98 -8.67 5.27
CA LEU A 113 -18.06 -9.66 5.31
C LEU A 113 -17.56 -11.03 5.81
N GLY A 114 -16.34 -11.41 5.46
CA GLY A 114 -15.67 -12.63 5.88
C GLY A 114 -15.57 -12.79 7.39
N LYS A 115 -15.61 -11.69 8.16
CA LYS A 115 -15.70 -11.76 9.63
C LYS A 115 -16.95 -12.47 10.15
N ARG A 116 -18.00 -12.58 9.32
CA ARG A 116 -19.24 -13.30 9.64
C ARG A 116 -19.24 -14.74 9.12
N LEU A 117 -18.23 -15.14 8.35
CA LEU A 117 -18.11 -16.48 7.80
C LEU A 117 -17.25 -17.36 8.71
N LYS A 118 -17.51 -18.67 8.71
CA LYS A 118 -16.64 -19.64 9.37
C LYS A 118 -15.27 -19.61 8.71
N TYR A 119 -14.21 -19.81 9.50
CA TYR A 119 -12.83 -19.78 9.02
C TYR A 119 -12.59 -20.71 7.82
N GLU A 120 -13.20 -21.89 7.84
CA GLU A 120 -13.12 -22.91 6.78
C GLU A 120 -13.76 -22.47 5.46
N THR A 121 -14.77 -21.60 5.52
CA THR A 121 -15.44 -21.02 4.34
C THR A 121 -14.72 -19.77 3.83
N TRP A 122 -13.96 -19.11 4.71
CA TRP A 122 -13.26 -17.87 4.42
C TRP A 122 -11.86 -18.09 3.83
N ARG A 123 -11.15 -19.13 4.26
CA ARG A 123 -9.82 -19.50 3.76
C ARG A 123 -9.88 -20.00 2.32
#